data_AF-A0A3Q3RAV4-F1
#
_entry.id   AF-A0A3Q3RAV4-F1
#
_cell.length_a   1.000
_cell.length_b   1.000
_cell.length_c   1.000
_cell.angle_alpha   90.00
_cell.angle_beta   90.00
_cell.angle_gamma   90.00
#
_symmetry.space_group_name_H-M   'P 1'
#
loop_
_entity.id
_entity.type
_entity.pdbx_description
1 polymer ?
#
loop_
_entity_poly.entity_id
_entity_poly.type
_entity_poly.pdbx_seq_one_letter_code
_entity_poly.pdbx_strand_id
1 'polypeptide(L)'
;MSKFHWAEDDFDLPAGVTRLGHDEPVSGKRYVMYHGTTRKNADSILTSGFRQSEDGMLGCGVYLSRDLQKASRYPIDHPEYDRVVIRVVVNVGKVIAINRQGHPRQKNWHDSRYGPVYDTAWVPP
;
A
#
# COMPACT_ATOMS: atom_id res chain seq x y z
N MET A 1 -9.13 9.49 -23.79
CA MET A 1 -10.44 8.90 -23.47
C MET A 1 -10.21 7.52 -22.88
N SER A 2 -10.44 7.36 -21.58
CA SER A 2 -11.05 6.16 -21.00
C SER A 2 -11.59 6.59 -19.64
N LYS A 3 -12.93 6.66 -19.53
CA LYS A 3 -13.62 7.04 -18.31
C LYS A 3 -14.07 5.74 -17.64
N PHE A 4 -13.12 4.98 -17.11
CA PHE A 4 -13.45 3.88 -16.22
C PHE A 4 -13.96 4.48 -14.92
N HIS A 5 -15.29 4.49 -14.74
CA HIS A 5 -15.93 4.82 -13.47
C HIS A 5 -15.80 3.58 -12.60
N TRP A 6 -14.81 3.60 -11.70
CA TRP A 6 -14.64 2.50 -10.76
C TRP A 6 -15.68 2.60 -9.67
N ALA A 7 -16.15 1.45 -9.18
CA ALA A 7 -17.16 1.35 -8.12
C ALA A 7 -16.75 2.05 -6.80
N GLU A 8 -15.54 2.60 -6.70
CA GLU A 8 -15.04 3.28 -5.51
C GLU A 8 -15.66 4.64 -5.26
N ASP A 9 -16.19 5.30 -6.29
CA ASP A 9 -16.89 6.58 -6.13
C ASP A 9 -18.26 6.43 -5.43
N ASP A 10 -18.80 5.21 -5.35
CA ASP A 10 -20.16 4.93 -4.86
C ASP A 10 -20.25 4.36 -3.43
N PHE A 11 -19.13 4.27 -2.68
CA PHE A 11 -19.15 3.75 -1.31
C PHE A 11 -18.69 4.76 -0.26
N ASP A 12 -19.54 4.97 0.74
CA ASP A 12 -19.18 5.67 1.96
C ASP A 12 -17.99 4.97 2.65
N LEU A 13 -17.03 5.78 3.10
CA LEU A 13 -15.88 5.29 3.85
C LEU A 13 -16.33 4.89 5.27
N PRO A 14 -15.75 3.82 5.85
CA PRO A 14 -15.98 3.53 7.27
C PRO A 14 -15.62 4.71 8.17
N ALA A 15 -16.29 4.83 9.30
CA ALA A 15 -16.06 5.92 10.25
C ALA A 15 -14.58 6.03 10.65
N GLY A 16 -14.01 7.22 10.51
CA GLY A 16 -12.61 7.53 10.85
C GLY A 16 -11.59 6.97 9.84
N VAL A 17 -12.00 6.68 8.61
CA VAL A 17 -11.12 6.36 7.47
C VAL A 17 -11.16 7.50 6.46
N THR A 18 -10.01 7.86 5.88
CA THR A 18 -9.89 8.95 4.91
C THR A 18 -9.26 8.46 3.60
N ARG A 19 -9.57 9.09 2.46
CA ARG A 19 -8.82 8.87 1.22
C ARG A 19 -7.52 9.68 1.26
N LEU A 20 -6.39 9.03 0.98
CA LEU A 20 -5.11 9.72 0.91
C LEU A 20 -4.95 10.39 -0.47
N GLY A 21 -5.23 11.70 -0.52
CA GLY A 21 -4.88 12.60 -1.64
C GLY A 21 -3.37 12.83 -1.72
N HIS A 22 -2.91 13.81 -2.52
CA HIS A 22 -1.49 14.02 -2.86
C HIS A 22 -0.55 14.33 -1.68
N ASP A 23 -1.11 14.56 -0.50
CA ASP A 23 -0.41 14.91 0.72
C ASP A 23 0.33 13.73 1.36
N GLU A 24 1.20 14.06 2.32
CA GLU A 24 1.88 13.12 3.20
C GLU A 24 0.86 12.39 4.11
N PRO A 25 0.99 11.07 4.31
CA PRO A 25 0.17 10.35 5.28
C PRO A 25 0.43 10.87 6.69
N VAL A 26 -0.61 11.39 7.32
CA VAL A 26 -0.57 11.78 8.75
C VAL A 26 -0.47 10.53 9.62
N SER A 27 0.51 10.50 10.51
CA SER A 27 0.70 9.41 11.48
C SER A 27 -0.54 9.20 12.36
N GLY A 28 -0.85 7.95 12.67
CA GLY A 28 -1.99 7.54 13.51
C GLY A 28 -3.34 7.54 12.80
N LYS A 29 -3.40 7.90 11.50
CA LYS A 29 -4.64 7.87 10.72
C LYS A 29 -4.88 6.52 10.04
N ARG A 30 -6.12 6.32 9.60
CA ARG A 30 -6.52 5.18 8.77
C ARG A 30 -6.88 5.64 7.35
N TYR A 31 -6.36 4.93 6.36
CA TYR A 31 -6.61 5.24 4.95
C TYR A 31 -7.15 4.05 4.18
N VAL A 32 -7.96 4.33 3.15
CA VAL A 32 -8.19 3.34 2.09
C VAL A 32 -6.98 3.30 1.17
N MET A 33 -6.48 2.09 0.91
CA MET A 33 -5.41 1.83 -0.05
C MET A 33 -5.70 0.55 -0.82
N TYR A 34 -4.85 0.26 -1.81
CA TYR A 34 -5.05 -0.76 -2.83
C TYR A 34 -3.83 -1.65 -2.97
N HIS A 35 -4.05 -2.95 -2.97
CA HIS A 35 -3.04 -3.97 -3.22
C HIS A 35 -3.35 -4.68 -4.54
N GLY A 36 -2.51 -4.49 -5.55
CA GLY A 36 -2.58 -5.28 -6.79
C GLY A 36 -1.89 -6.62 -6.63
N THR A 37 -2.56 -7.71 -7.01
CA THR A 37 -2.04 -9.07 -6.90
C THR A 37 -2.75 -10.00 -7.87
N THR A 38 -2.43 -11.30 -7.84
CA THR A 38 -3.12 -12.32 -8.66
C THR A 38 -4.37 -12.85 -7.96
N ARG A 39 -5.34 -13.43 -8.68
CA ARG A 39 -6.55 -14.01 -8.07
C ARG A 39 -6.22 -15.02 -6.97
N LYS A 40 -5.29 -15.94 -7.26
CA LYS A 40 -4.81 -16.95 -6.30
C LYS A 40 -4.25 -16.33 -5.02
N ASN A 41 -3.46 -15.27 -5.16
CA ASN A 41 -2.89 -14.57 -4.01
C ASN A 41 -3.97 -13.81 -3.24
N ALA A 42 -4.95 -13.23 -3.93
CA ALA A 42 -6.08 -12.58 -3.28
C ALA A 42 -6.91 -13.58 -2.46
N ASP A 43 -7.20 -14.76 -2.99
CA ASP A 43 -7.88 -15.83 -2.25
C ASP A 43 -7.07 -16.24 -1.01
N SER A 44 -5.75 -16.35 -1.16
CA SER A 44 -4.85 -16.66 -0.03
C SER A 44 -4.85 -15.55 1.03
N ILE A 45 -4.86 -14.28 0.62
CA ILE A 45 -4.91 -13.12 1.53
C ILE A 45 -6.26 -13.05 2.25
N LEU A 46 -7.37 -13.30 1.56
CA LEU A 46 -8.70 -13.31 2.16
C LEU A 46 -8.86 -14.47 3.16
N THR A 47 -8.21 -15.61 2.90
CA THR A 47 -8.28 -16.78 3.76
C THR A 47 -7.35 -16.69 4.97
N SER A 48 -6.13 -16.20 4.79
CA SER A 48 -5.04 -16.31 5.77
C SER A 48 -4.42 -14.96 6.20
N GLY A 49 -4.91 -13.86 5.66
CA GLY A 49 -4.35 -12.52 5.87
C GLY A 49 -3.14 -12.22 5.00
N PHE A 50 -2.64 -10.99 5.11
CA PHE A 50 -1.43 -10.57 4.40
C PHE A 50 -0.19 -11.21 4.98
N ARG A 51 0.78 -11.49 4.10
CA ARG A 51 2.13 -11.93 4.46
C ARG A 51 3.12 -10.93 3.86
N GLN A 52 4.13 -10.56 4.63
CA GLN A 52 5.20 -9.69 4.15
C GLN A 52 5.99 -10.37 3.04
N SER A 53 6.41 -9.61 2.03
CA SER A 53 7.43 -10.06 1.08
C SER A 53 8.78 -10.22 1.79
N GLU A 54 9.67 -11.02 1.21
CA GLU A 54 11.03 -11.22 1.74
C GLU A 54 11.90 -9.97 1.58
N ASP A 55 11.70 -9.21 0.51
CA ASP A 55 12.40 -7.95 0.23
C ASP A 55 11.52 -7.03 -0.65
N GLY A 56 12.04 -5.84 -0.94
CA GLY A 56 11.49 -4.88 -1.88
C GLY A 56 12.25 -3.56 -1.82
N MET A 57 11.74 -2.56 -2.54
CA MET A 57 12.34 -1.22 -2.59
C MET A 57 12.55 -0.61 -1.18
N LEU A 58 11.65 -0.92 -0.24
CA LEU A 58 11.64 -0.42 1.13
C LEU A 58 11.91 -1.54 2.16
N GLY A 59 12.49 -2.66 1.71
CA GLY A 59 12.67 -3.87 2.52
C GLY A 59 11.44 -4.77 2.53
N CYS A 60 11.41 -5.73 3.45
CA CYS A 60 10.28 -6.64 3.64
C CYS A 60 9.02 -5.88 4.05
N GLY A 61 7.86 -6.30 3.54
CA GLY A 61 6.59 -5.68 3.91
C GLY A 61 5.45 -6.00 2.96
N VAL A 62 4.31 -5.33 3.17
CA VAL A 62 3.15 -5.35 2.28
C VAL A 62 3.09 -4.02 1.55
N TYR A 63 3.08 -4.08 0.23
CA TYR A 63 3.13 -2.88 -0.63
C TYR A 63 1.73 -2.49 -1.08
N LEU A 64 1.40 -1.23 -0.86
CA LEU A 64 0.08 -0.66 -1.08
C LEU A 64 0.20 0.64 -1.85
N SER A 65 -0.78 0.92 -2.70
CA SER A 65 -0.93 2.19 -3.40
C SER A 65 -2.16 2.89 -2.90
N ARG A 66 -2.09 4.21 -2.77
CA ARG A 66 -3.25 5.10 -2.63
C ARG A 66 -3.99 5.34 -3.95
N ASP A 67 -3.36 5.01 -5.07
CA ASP A 67 -3.91 5.11 -6.41
C ASP A 67 -4.31 3.71 -6.90
N LEU A 68 -5.60 3.54 -7.19
CA LEU A 68 -6.17 2.29 -7.71
C LEU A 68 -5.56 1.89 -9.07
N GLN A 69 -5.40 2.85 -9.99
CA GLN A 69 -4.83 2.59 -11.31
C GLN A 69 -3.37 2.17 -11.25
N LYS A 70 -2.63 2.67 -10.27
CA LYS A 70 -1.27 2.20 -10.00
C LYS A 70 -1.28 0.78 -9.44
N ALA A 71 -2.16 0.48 -8.49
CA ALA A 71 -2.26 -0.88 -7.93
C ALA A 71 -2.69 -1.90 -8.99
N SER A 72 -3.63 -1.58 -9.87
CA SER A 72 -4.15 -2.51 -10.90
C SER A 72 -3.10 -2.98 -11.92
N ARG A 73 -1.96 -2.28 -12.01
CA ARG A 73 -0.82 -2.68 -12.86
C ARG A 73 0.01 -3.82 -12.29
N TYR A 74 -0.18 -4.18 -11.02
CA TYR A 74 0.60 -5.23 -10.37
C TYR A 74 -0.10 -6.60 -10.43
N PRO A 75 0.66 -7.69 -10.64
CA PRO A 75 2.09 -7.70 -10.97
C PRO A 75 2.40 -7.23 -12.41
N ILE A 76 3.49 -6.46 -12.61
CA ILE A 76 3.81 -5.74 -13.86
C ILE A 76 3.88 -6.65 -15.09
N ASP A 77 4.50 -7.83 -14.94
CA ASP A 77 4.73 -8.78 -16.03
C ASP A 77 3.79 -10.00 -15.98
N HIS A 78 2.57 -9.79 -15.45
CA HIS A 78 1.56 -10.85 -15.31
C HIS A 78 0.36 -10.60 -16.24
N PRO A 79 -0.32 -11.61 -16.79
CA PRO A 79 -1.48 -11.38 -17.65
C PRO A 79 -2.60 -10.56 -16.97
N GLU A 80 -3.12 -9.53 -17.66
CA GLU A 80 -4.13 -8.62 -17.09
C GLU A 80 -5.38 -9.33 -16.58
N TYR A 81 -5.81 -10.40 -17.27
CA TYR A 81 -7.01 -11.14 -16.90
C TYR A 81 -6.94 -11.78 -15.49
N ASP A 82 -5.74 -12.02 -14.97
CA ASP A 82 -5.54 -12.64 -13.66
C ASP A 82 -5.12 -11.63 -12.57
N ARG A 83 -4.94 -10.36 -12.94
CA ARG A 83 -4.71 -9.28 -11.97
C ARG A 83 -6.02 -8.92 -11.28
N VAL A 84 -5.94 -8.71 -9.97
CA VAL A 84 -7.04 -8.21 -9.14
C VAL A 84 -6.50 -7.18 -8.16
N VAL A 85 -7.38 -6.30 -7.69
CA VAL A 85 -7.05 -5.32 -6.66
C VAL A 85 -7.87 -5.60 -5.41
N ILE A 86 -7.18 -5.66 -4.28
CA ILE A 86 -7.81 -5.72 -2.95
C ILE A 86 -7.83 -4.30 -2.38
N ARG A 87 -9.02 -3.83 -2.00
CA ARG A 87 -9.20 -2.59 -1.25
C ARG A 87 -9.06 -2.87 0.24
N VAL A 88 -8.20 -2.12 0.93
CA VAL A 88 -7.90 -2.32 2.35
C VAL A 88 -8.01 -1.02 3.14
N VAL A 89 -8.38 -1.14 4.42
CA VAL A 89 -8.25 -0.06 5.40
C VAL A 89 -6.93 -0.26 6.15
N VAL A 90 -6.04 0.72 6.06
CA VAL A 90 -4.69 0.66 6.60
C VAL A 90 -4.58 1.62 7.78
N ASN A 91 -4.23 1.11 8.95
CA ASN A 91 -3.72 1.95 10.04
C ASN A 91 -2.22 2.16 9.82
N VAL A 92 -1.81 3.38 9.50
CA VAL A 92 -0.41 3.65 9.12
C VAL A 92 0.53 3.81 10.32
N GLY A 93 -0.01 3.89 11.55
CA GLY A 93 0.79 4.11 12.74
C GLY A 93 1.75 5.29 12.59
N LYS A 94 3.00 5.13 12.98
CA LYS A 94 4.05 6.12 12.79
C LYS A 94 4.69 6.01 11.40
N VAL A 95 4.64 7.09 10.64
CA VAL A 95 5.09 7.12 9.24
C VAL A 95 6.48 7.75 9.11
N ILE A 96 7.30 7.20 8.22
CA ILE A 96 8.54 7.84 7.75
C ILE A 96 8.49 8.03 6.23
N ALA A 97 8.86 9.23 5.78
CA ALA A 97 9.09 9.50 4.37
C ALA A 97 10.46 8.95 3.94
N ILE A 98 10.47 8.11 2.91
CA ILE A 98 11.65 7.63 2.20
C ILE A 98 11.72 8.41 0.88
N ASN A 99 12.29 9.61 0.94
CA ASN A 99 12.21 10.63 -0.11
C ASN A 99 13.36 10.60 -1.12
N ARG A 100 14.27 9.62 -1.04
CA ARG A 100 15.37 9.45 -1.99
C ARG A 100 15.86 8.01 -2.03
N GLN A 101 16.44 7.63 -3.17
CA GLN A 101 17.20 6.39 -3.27
C GLN A 101 18.43 6.45 -2.35
N GLY A 102 18.73 5.33 -1.69
CA GLY A 102 19.81 5.25 -0.70
C GLY A 102 19.49 6.00 0.58
N HIS A 103 18.21 6.19 0.92
CA HIS A 103 17.82 6.76 2.20
C HIS A 103 18.38 5.89 3.35
N PRO A 104 18.96 6.46 4.43
CA PRO A 104 19.57 5.67 5.51
C PRO A 104 18.59 4.67 6.17
N ARG A 105 17.30 5.00 6.14
CA ARG A 105 16.20 4.18 6.67
C ARG A 105 15.44 3.36 5.60
N GLN A 106 15.94 3.29 4.36
CA GLN A 106 15.19 2.75 3.21
C GLN A 106 14.64 1.34 3.44
N LYS A 107 15.46 0.41 3.97
CA LYS A 107 15.06 -0.99 4.19
C LYS A 107 14.91 -1.40 5.66
N ASN A 108 15.27 -0.53 6.60
CA ASN A 108 15.40 -0.87 8.02
C ASN A 108 14.57 0.04 8.94
N TRP A 109 13.64 0.83 8.40
CA TRP A 109 12.79 1.79 9.13
C TRP A 109 12.02 1.20 10.33
N HIS A 110 11.74 -0.10 10.30
CA HIS A 110 11.07 -0.86 11.37
C HIS A 110 12.03 -1.39 12.45
N ASP A 111 13.35 -1.24 12.26
CA ASP A 111 14.37 -1.78 13.14
C ASP A 111 14.92 -0.70 14.09
N SER A 112 14.83 -0.97 15.39
CA SER A 112 15.27 -0.11 16.48
C SER A 112 16.80 0.09 16.54
N ARG A 113 17.58 -0.84 15.98
CA ARG A 113 19.06 -0.75 15.95
C ARG A 113 19.56 0.45 15.15
N TYR A 114 18.71 1.01 14.30
CA TYR A 114 19.03 2.06 13.34
C TYR A 114 18.28 3.37 13.63
N GLY A 115 17.67 3.50 14.81
CA GLY A 115 16.98 4.72 15.27
C GLY A 115 15.51 4.49 15.62
N PRO A 116 14.67 5.55 15.61
CA PRO A 116 13.24 5.42 15.89
C PRO A 116 12.58 4.36 14.98
N VAL A 117 11.69 3.56 15.57
CA VAL A 117 10.88 2.57 14.84
C VAL A 117 9.67 3.28 14.22
N TYR A 118 9.34 2.87 13.00
CA TYR A 118 8.18 3.31 12.25
C TYR A 118 7.33 2.11 11.85
N ASP A 119 6.03 2.32 11.68
CA ASP A 119 5.06 1.30 11.29
C ASP A 119 4.82 1.30 9.77
N THR A 120 5.10 2.42 9.10
CA THR A 120 4.95 2.57 7.65
C THR A 120 6.09 3.41 7.07
N ALA A 121 6.69 2.91 5.99
CA ALA A 121 7.52 3.71 5.09
C ALA A 121 6.69 4.19 3.89
N TRP A 122 6.78 5.49 3.59
CA TRP A 122 6.04 6.12 2.50
C TRP A 122 7.01 6.79 1.52
N VAL A 123 6.75 6.62 0.22
CA VAL A 123 7.50 7.32 -0.83
C VAL A 123 6.61 8.46 -1.36
N PRO A 124 7.08 9.72 -1.31
CA PRO A 124 6.38 10.85 -1.92
C PRO A 124 6.08 10.62 -3.41
N PRO A 125 4.92 11.08 -3.92
CA PRO A 125 4.56 10.98 -5.33
C PRO A 125 5.49 11.80 -6.24
#